data_AF-A0A8I0ICD9-F1
#
_entry.id   AF-A0A8I0ICD9-F1
#
_cell.length_a   1.000
_cell.length_b   1.000
_cell.length_c   1.000
_cell.angle_alpha   90.00
_cell.angle_beta   90.00
_cell.angle_gamma   90.00
#
_symmetry.space_group_name_H-M   'P 1'
#
loop_
_entity.id
_entity.type
_entity.pdbx_description
1 polymer ?
#
loop_
_entity_poly.entity_id
_entity_poly.type
_entity_poly.pdbx_seq_one_letter_code
_entity_poly.pdbx_strand_id
1 'polypeptide(L)'
;MSDQPVQVGGGRTLFGDFAPKLAELTDDVLFADVWNRPELSARDRSLVTVAVLTAGGNTEQLRFHLGRAVENGVTRDELVEAITHVTLYAGWPRGMAAMGVAQELFTDDADDDTDEK
;
A
#
# COMPACT_ATOMS: atom_id res chain seq x y z
N MET A 1 -4.56 22.23 -0.44
CA MET A 1 -4.49 20.82 -0.04
C MET A 1 -3.10 20.60 0.50
N SER A 2 -3.03 20.18 1.77
CA SER A 2 -1.86 20.20 2.63
C SER A 2 -0.65 19.45 2.07
N ASP A 3 0.50 19.82 2.62
CA ASP A 3 1.81 19.17 2.67
C ASP A 3 1.72 17.63 2.76
N GLN A 4 1.46 16.97 1.63
CA GLN A 4 1.47 15.51 1.54
C GLN A 4 2.80 15.05 0.94
N PRO A 5 3.34 13.91 1.38
CA PRO A 5 4.59 13.39 0.83
C PRO A 5 4.46 13.17 -0.68
N VAL A 6 5.47 13.60 -1.43
CA VAL A 6 5.54 13.33 -2.88
C VAL A 6 5.71 11.83 -3.08
N GLN A 7 4.82 11.26 -3.86
CA GLN A 7 4.81 9.83 -4.15
C GLN A 7 5.84 9.53 -5.23
N VAL A 8 6.74 8.59 -4.95
CA VAL A 8 7.78 8.13 -5.88
C VAL A 8 7.69 6.63 -6.09
N GLY A 9 8.03 6.19 -7.30
CA GLY A 9 8.08 4.79 -7.72
C GLY A 9 9.50 4.22 -7.63
N GLY A 10 9.61 2.90 -7.83
CA GLY A 10 10.89 2.18 -7.88
C GLY A 10 11.04 1.31 -9.13
N GLY A 11 10.23 1.56 -10.16
CA GLY A 11 10.15 0.74 -11.37
C GLY A 11 11.49 0.63 -12.09
N ARG A 12 12.21 1.75 -12.28
CA ARG A 12 13.53 1.76 -12.92
C ARG A 12 14.58 0.99 -12.13
N THR A 13 14.56 1.07 -10.80
CA THR A 13 15.47 0.30 -9.94
C THR A 13 15.20 -1.19 -10.02
N LEU A 14 13.93 -1.60 -10.02
CA LEU A 14 13.54 -3.01 -9.97
C LEU A 14 13.64 -3.71 -11.33
N PHE A 15 13.24 -3.02 -12.40
CA PHE A 15 13.01 -3.64 -13.71
C PHE A 15 13.62 -2.87 -14.88
N GLY A 16 14.44 -1.85 -14.64
CA GLY A 16 14.99 -0.99 -15.70
C GLY A 16 15.71 -1.76 -16.82
N ASP A 17 16.55 -2.74 -16.45
CA ASP A 17 17.34 -3.52 -17.42
C ASP A 17 16.51 -4.61 -18.12
N PHE A 18 15.49 -5.15 -17.45
CA PHE A 18 14.71 -6.29 -17.96
C PHE A 18 13.44 -5.85 -18.73
N ALA A 19 12.73 -4.86 -18.21
CA ALA A 19 11.46 -4.37 -18.74
C ALA A 19 11.40 -2.82 -18.69
N PRO A 20 12.24 -2.13 -19.49
CA PRO A 20 12.44 -0.68 -19.39
C PRO A 20 11.15 0.13 -19.55
N LYS A 21 10.23 -0.30 -20.41
CA LYS A 21 8.96 0.43 -20.58
C LYS A 21 8.03 0.29 -19.38
N LEU A 22 8.00 -0.89 -18.74
CA LEU A 22 7.20 -1.09 -17.53
C LEU A 22 7.76 -0.27 -16.36
N ALA A 23 9.08 -0.24 -16.25
CA ALA A 23 9.80 0.59 -15.29
C ALA A 23 9.47 2.09 -15.47
N GLU A 24 9.56 2.59 -16.70
CA GLU A 24 9.20 3.97 -17.06
C GLU A 24 7.75 4.30 -16.71
N LEU A 25 6.78 3.44 -17.07
CA LEU A 25 5.36 3.67 -16.79
C LEU A 25 5.07 3.67 -15.28
N THR A 26 5.72 2.80 -14.52
CA THR A 26 5.61 2.75 -13.06
C THR A 26 6.07 4.07 -12.44
N ASP A 27 7.21 4.59 -12.88
CA ASP A 27 7.77 5.79 -12.26
C ASP A 27 7.10 7.07 -12.76
N ASP A 28 6.94 7.24 -14.08
CA ASP A 28 6.53 8.52 -14.67
C ASP A 28 5.02 8.70 -14.68
N VAL A 29 4.26 7.64 -14.97
CA VAL A 29 2.80 7.73 -15.10
C VAL A 29 2.12 7.40 -13.77
N LEU A 30 2.47 6.27 -13.16
CA LEU A 30 1.81 5.85 -11.93
C LEU A 30 2.23 6.75 -10.77
N PHE A 31 3.50 6.72 -10.38
CA PHE A 31 3.91 7.40 -9.13
C PHE A 31 4.19 8.90 -9.29
N ALA A 32 4.82 9.35 -10.38
CA ALA A 32 5.09 10.78 -10.57
C ALA A 32 3.85 11.60 -10.97
N ASP A 33 2.87 11.03 -11.66
CA ASP A 33 1.62 11.70 -12.04
C ASP A 33 0.42 11.23 -11.19
N VAL A 34 -0.16 10.06 -11.46
CA VAL A 34 -1.48 9.67 -10.93
C VAL A 34 -1.55 9.69 -9.40
N TRP A 35 -0.50 9.25 -8.71
CA TRP A 35 -0.42 9.27 -7.25
C TRP A 35 -0.24 10.66 -6.64
N ASN A 36 0.26 11.64 -7.40
CA ASN A 36 0.50 13.01 -6.95
C ASN A 36 -0.61 14.00 -7.36
N ARG A 37 -1.63 13.54 -8.09
CA ARG A 37 -2.78 14.35 -8.47
C ARG A 37 -3.54 14.90 -7.25
N PRO A 38 -3.84 16.21 -7.20
CA PRO A 38 -4.25 16.89 -5.96
C PRO A 38 -5.69 16.59 -5.52
N GLU A 39 -6.54 16.04 -6.40
CA GLU A 39 -7.97 15.88 -6.11
C GLU A 39 -8.28 14.78 -5.10
N LEU A 40 -7.34 13.85 -4.87
CA LEU A 40 -7.43 12.81 -3.85
C LEU A 40 -6.09 12.69 -3.13
N SER A 41 -6.11 12.73 -1.80
CA SER A 41 -4.91 12.72 -0.98
C SER A 41 -4.13 11.41 -1.11
N ALA A 42 -2.82 11.44 -0.86
CA ALA A 42 -1.98 10.25 -0.83
C ALA A 42 -2.49 9.23 0.21
N ARG A 43 -3.00 9.72 1.35
CA ARG A 43 -3.66 8.91 2.38
C ARG A 43 -4.84 8.13 1.82
N ASP A 44 -5.78 8.82 1.18
CA ASP A 44 -7.01 8.20 0.67
C ASP A 44 -6.72 7.31 -0.54
N ARG A 45 -5.75 7.67 -1.39
CA ARG A 45 -5.26 6.81 -2.48
C ARG A 45 -4.68 5.51 -1.95
N SER A 46 -3.89 5.56 -0.88
CA SER A 46 -3.37 4.37 -0.23
C SER A 46 -4.49 3.49 0.31
N LEU A 47 -5.47 4.07 1.00
CA LEU A 47 -6.62 3.33 1.53
C LEU A 47 -7.42 2.61 0.42
N VAL A 48 -7.70 3.32 -0.68
CA VAL A 48 -8.38 2.74 -1.86
C VAL A 48 -7.55 1.62 -2.48
N THR A 49 -6.24 1.82 -2.60
CA THR A 49 -5.34 0.81 -3.18
C THR A 49 -5.32 -0.47 -2.34
N VAL A 50 -5.20 -0.35 -1.01
CA VAL A 50 -5.27 -1.49 -0.08
C VAL A 50 -6.61 -2.21 -0.20
N ALA A 51 -7.72 -1.49 -0.28
CA ALA A 51 -9.04 -2.08 -0.45
C ALA A 51 -9.16 -2.88 -1.76
N VAL A 52 -8.65 -2.33 -2.88
CA VAL A 52 -8.66 -3.00 -4.19
C VAL A 52 -7.77 -4.24 -4.21
N LEU A 53 -6.56 -4.15 -3.64
CA LEU A 53 -5.63 -5.30 -3.57
C LEU A 53 -6.20 -6.42 -2.68
N THR A 54 -6.85 -6.06 -1.57
CA THR A 54 -7.58 -6.99 -0.71
C THR A 54 -8.70 -7.67 -1.49
N ALA A 55 -9.55 -6.89 -2.18
CA ALA A 55 -10.66 -7.43 -2.95
C ALA A 55 -10.22 -8.32 -4.13
N GLY A 56 -9.07 -8.02 -4.74
CA GLY A 56 -8.46 -8.80 -5.81
C GLY A 56 -7.72 -10.05 -5.32
N GLY A 57 -7.35 -10.12 -4.04
CA GLY A 57 -6.50 -11.18 -3.49
C GLY A 57 -5.03 -11.03 -3.89
N ASN A 58 -4.56 -9.81 -4.15
CA ASN A 58 -3.22 -9.51 -4.63
C ASN A 58 -2.22 -9.28 -3.47
N THR A 59 -2.08 -10.29 -2.60
CA THR A 59 -1.28 -10.22 -1.35
C THR A 59 0.19 -9.88 -1.60
N GLU A 60 0.77 -10.30 -2.72
CA GLU A 60 2.16 -10.01 -3.11
C GLU A 60 2.45 -8.51 -3.26
N GLN A 61 1.44 -7.69 -3.55
CA GLN A 61 1.58 -6.23 -3.61
C GLN A 61 1.08 -5.54 -2.34
N LEU A 62 0.26 -6.25 -1.55
CA LEU A 62 -0.42 -5.68 -0.40
C LEU A 62 0.56 -5.23 0.68
N ARG A 63 1.62 -6.00 0.95
CA ARG A 63 2.63 -5.64 1.97
C ARG A 63 3.23 -4.25 1.73
N PHE A 64 3.70 -3.99 0.50
CA PHE A 64 4.25 -2.70 0.12
C PHE A 64 3.23 -1.56 0.29
N HIS A 65 1.99 -1.78 -0.15
CA HIS A 65 0.95 -0.76 -0.07
C HIS A 65 0.41 -0.52 1.33
N LEU A 66 0.46 -1.50 2.24
CA LEU A 66 0.15 -1.31 3.66
C LEU A 66 1.18 -0.40 4.33
N GLY A 67 2.48 -0.66 4.13
CA GLY A 67 3.54 0.21 4.65
C GLY A 67 3.41 1.64 4.12
N ARG A 68 3.25 1.78 2.79
CA ARG A 68 3.01 3.09 2.16
C ARG A 68 1.73 3.78 2.66
N ALA A 69 0.68 3.02 3.03
CA ALA A 69 -0.52 3.61 3.61
C ALA A 69 -0.25 4.24 4.97
N VAL A 70 0.55 3.58 5.81
CA VAL A 70 1.00 4.10 7.10
C VAL A 70 1.85 5.35 6.92
N GLU A 71 2.84 5.32 6.02
CA GLU A 71 3.68 6.49 5.69
C GLU A 71 2.84 7.68 5.20
N ASN A 72 1.77 7.42 4.45
CA ASN A 72 0.83 8.43 3.98
C ASN A 72 -0.22 8.84 5.03
N GLY A 73 -0.18 8.30 6.25
CA GLY A 73 -1.01 8.72 7.38
C GLY A 73 -2.33 7.96 7.56
N VAL A 74 -2.48 6.78 6.98
CA VAL A 74 -3.57 5.85 7.35
C VAL A 74 -3.15 5.09 8.60
N THR A 75 -3.99 5.01 9.62
CA THR A 75 -3.62 4.27 10.84
C THR A 75 -3.70 2.76 10.63
N ARG A 76 -2.96 1.99 11.43
CA ARG A 76 -3.06 0.51 11.42
C ARG A 76 -4.48 0.04 11.69
N ASP A 77 -5.18 0.67 12.64
CA ASP A 77 -6.58 0.38 12.95
C ASP A 77 -7.51 0.62 11.74
N GLU A 78 -7.32 1.72 11.01
CA GLU A 78 -8.09 2.01 9.80
C GLU A 78 -7.83 0.99 8.68
N LEU A 79 -6.60 0.48 8.55
CA LEU A 79 -6.27 -0.56 7.59
C LEU A 79 -6.89 -1.91 7.97
N VAL A 80 -6.86 -2.27 9.26
CA VAL A 80 -7.52 -3.48 9.78
C VAL A 80 -9.03 -3.41 9.55
N GLU A 81 -9.66 -2.27 9.85
CA GLU A 81 -11.09 -2.05 9.60
C GLU A 81 -11.44 -2.08 8.11
N ALA A 82 -10.60 -1.48 7.25
CA ALA A 82 -10.82 -1.52 5.80
C ALA A 82 -10.76 -2.95 5.24
N ILE A 83 -9.76 -3.74 5.64
CA ILE A 83 -9.64 -5.16 5.25
C ILE A 83 -10.86 -5.94 5.75
N THR A 84 -11.25 -5.74 7.01
CA THR A 84 -12.42 -6.36 7.60
C THR A 84 -13.67 -6.02 6.79
N HIS A 85 -13.91 -4.75 6.51
CA HIS A 85 -15.07 -4.30 5.75
C HIS A 85 -15.09 -4.89 4.32
N VAL A 86 -13.97 -4.87 3.60
CA VAL A 86 -13.84 -5.43 2.25
C VAL A 86 -14.10 -6.94 2.24
N THR A 87 -13.73 -7.66 3.31
CA THR A 87 -13.95 -9.11 3.44
C THR A 87 -15.42 -9.49 3.25
N LEU A 88 -16.35 -8.66 3.72
CA LEU A 88 -17.79 -8.90 3.61
C LEU A 88 -18.29 -8.82 2.15
N TYR A 89 -17.60 -8.07 1.30
CA TYR A 89 -17.98 -7.86 -0.12
C TYR A 89 -17.15 -8.69 -1.09
N ALA A 90 -15.90 -8.99 -0.74
CA ALA A 90 -14.95 -9.68 -1.62
C ALA A 90 -14.72 -11.16 -1.27
N GLY A 91 -15.24 -11.61 -0.12
CA GLY A 91 -15.20 -13.00 0.33
C GLY A 91 -14.14 -13.27 1.40
N TRP A 92 -14.50 -14.17 2.32
CA TRP A 92 -13.69 -14.54 3.49
C TRP A 92 -12.24 -14.96 3.20
N PRO A 93 -11.97 -15.82 2.18
CA PRO A 93 -10.60 -16.26 1.91
C PRO A 93 -9.63 -15.12 1.58
N ARG A 94 -10.10 -14.12 0.81
CA ARG A 94 -9.28 -12.96 0.44
C ARG A 94 -9.02 -12.07 1.64
N GLY A 95 -10.05 -11.85 2.46
CA GLY A 95 -9.95 -11.11 3.71
C GLY A 95 -8.93 -11.71 4.68
N MET A 96 -9.02 -13.02 4.93
CA MET A 96 -8.09 -13.74 5.80
C MET A 96 -6.64 -13.66 5.30
N ALA A 97 -6.43 -13.84 3.99
CA ALA A 97 -5.10 -13.75 3.41
C ALA A 97 -4.52 -12.32 3.54
N ALA A 98 -5.33 -11.29 3.27
CA ALA A 98 -4.93 -9.90 3.45
C ALA A 98 -4.64 -9.54 4.91
N MET A 99 -5.47 -10.02 5.84
CA MET A 99 -5.27 -9.80 7.27
C MET A 99 -3.99 -10.47 7.78
N GLY A 100 -3.64 -11.65 7.25
CA GLY A 100 -2.36 -12.30 7.55
C GLY A 100 -1.16 -11.42 7.19
N VAL A 101 -1.16 -10.83 5.99
CA VAL A 101 -0.10 -9.91 5.55
C VAL A 101 -0.02 -8.66 6.45
N ALA A 102 -1.18 -8.11 6.84
CA ALA A 102 -1.24 -6.96 7.74
C ALA A 102 -0.71 -7.31 9.14
N GLN A 103 -1.09 -8.48 9.67
CA GLN A 103 -0.61 -8.96 10.96
C GLN A 103 0.90 -9.12 10.98
N GLU A 104 1.48 -9.80 9.97
CA GLU A 104 2.92 -9.97 9.84
C GLU A 104 3.64 -8.62 9.86
N LEU A 105 3.27 -7.71 8.95
CA LEU A 105 3.91 -6.39 8.85
C LEU A 105 3.83 -5.58 10.15
N PHE A 106 2.66 -5.52 10.79
CA PHE A 106 2.46 -4.67 11.97
C PHE A 106 3.02 -5.27 13.26
N THR A 107 3.33 -6.57 13.26
CA THR A 107 3.98 -7.25 14.39
C THR A 107 5.50 -7.17 14.26
N ASP A 108 6.04 -7.36 13.05
CA ASP A 108 7.48 -7.21 12.78
C ASP A 108 7.99 -5.82 13.20
N ASP A 109 7.20 -4.76 12.93
CA ASP A 109 7.53 -3.38 13.33
C ASP A 109 7.50 -3.16 14.86
N ALA A 110 6.73 -3.96 15.62
CA ALA A 110 6.59 -3.78 17.07
C ALA A 110 7.78 -4.35 17.85
N ASP A 111 8.44 -5.36 17.29
CA ASP A 111 9.62 -5.98 17.89
C ASP A 111 10.88 -5.08 17.71
N ASP A 112 10.99 -4.36 16.59
CA ASP A 112 12.11 -3.44 16.30
C ASP A 112 12.13 -2.20 17.25
N ASP A 113 10.95 -1.73 17.70
CA ASP A 113 10.82 -0.65 18.68
C ASP A 113 11.20 -1.06 20.13
N THR A 114 11.31 -2.37 20.41
CA THR A 114 11.64 -2.88 21.75
C THR A 114 13.13 -3.11 22.01
N ASP A 115 13.96 -3.17 20.96
CA ASP A 115 15.39 -3.41 21.07
C ASP A 115 16.24 -2.10 21.10
N GLU A 116 15.64 -0.93 20.92
CA GLU A 116 16.32 0.39 20.99
C GLU A 116 16.22 1.12 22.36
N LYS A 117 15.89 0.44 23.48
CA LYS A 117 15.82 1.05 24.83
C LYS A 117 16.88 0.60 25.82
#